data_AF-A0A0C3ETQ8-F1
#
_entry.id   AF-A0A0C3ETQ8-F1
#
_cell.length_a   1.000
_cell.length_b   1.000
_cell.length_c   1.000
_cell.angle_alpha   90.00
_cell.angle_beta   90.00
_cell.angle_gamma   90.00
#
_symmetry.space_group_name_H-M   'P 1'
#
loop_
_entity.id
_entity.type
_entity.pdbx_description
1 polymer ?
#
loop_
_entity_poly.entity_id
_entity_poly.type
_entity_poly.pdbx_seq_one_letter_code
_entity_poly.pdbx_strand_id
1 'polypeptide(L)'
;MAPRTKASSSENVFEVEYILQARITKARKSKRKEWRYLVKWAGFSREHNSWEPERNFNKTSGNMIDQFWAKVDLGDRDRTNLGQFTKIGEEFFPTNRPPKDKKRKVSVENVSAPPSKIQK
;
A
#
# COMPACT_ATOMS: atom_id res chain seq x y z
N MET A 1 -14.31 32.09 -24.26
CA MET A 1 -13.19 31.44 -23.55
C MET A 1 -13.75 30.41 -22.59
N ALA A 2 -13.57 29.11 -22.85
CA ALA A 2 -14.03 28.06 -21.94
C ALA A 2 -13.04 27.92 -20.77
N PRO A 3 -13.50 27.86 -19.50
CA PRO A 3 -12.63 27.47 -18.40
C PRO A 3 -12.30 25.98 -18.54
N ARG A 4 -11.02 25.65 -18.78
CA ARG A 4 -10.52 24.29 -18.60
C ARG A 4 -10.63 23.96 -17.11
N THR A 5 -11.64 23.19 -16.76
CA THR A 5 -11.82 22.61 -15.43
C THR A 5 -10.57 21.78 -15.11
N LYS A 6 -9.77 22.30 -14.17
CA LYS A 6 -8.69 21.56 -13.54
C LYS A 6 -9.36 20.45 -12.76
N ALA A 7 -9.35 19.23 -13.31
CA ALA A 7 -9.93 18.05 -12.68
C ALA A 7 -9.41 17.98 -11.23
N SER A 8 -10.32 18.26 -10.30
CA SER A 8 -10.11 18.07 -8.88
C SER A 8 -9.81 16.59 -8.68
N SER A 9 -8.51 16.28 -8.54
CA SER A 9 -8.07 14.98 -8.04
C SER A 9 -8.45 14.97 -6.56
N SER A 10 -9.73 14.75 -6.28
CA SER A 10 -10.27 14.66 -4.93
C SER A 10 -9.43 13.62 -4.19
N GLU A 11 -8.65 14.09 -3.22
CA GLU A 11 -7.86 13.25 -2.33
C GLU A 11 -8.83 12.49 -1.45
N ASN A 12 -9.41 11.42 -2.00
CA ASN A 12 -10.33 10.57 -1.29
C ASN A 12 -9.53 9.82 -0.22
N VAL A 13 -9.83 10.10 1.04
CA VAL A 13 -9.28 9.40 2.20
C VAL A 13 -10.06 8.10 2.35
N PHE A 14 -9.37 6.96 2.31
CA PHE A 14 -9.98 5.66 2.54
C PHE A 14 -9.43 5.06 3.82
N GLU A 15 -10.30 4.34 4.52
CA GLU A 15 -9.91 3.58 5.69
C GLU A 15 -9.14 2.32 5.28
N VAL A 16 -7.96 2.16 5.87
CA VAL A 16 -7.13 0.98 5.68
C VAL A 16 -7.46 -0.03 6.77
N GLU A 17 -7.64 -1.29 6.38
CA GLU A 17 -7.90 -2.39 7.31
C GLU A 17 -6.58 -2.95 7.86
N TYR A 18 -5.63 -3.29 6.97
CA TYR A 18 -4.28 -3.72 7.34
C TYR A 18 -3.31 -3.66 6.15
N ILE A 19 -2.00 -3.63 6.46
CA ILE A 19 -0.93 -3.77 5.46
C ILE A 19 -0.56 -5.25 5.34
N LEU A 20 -0.63 -5.77 4.11
CA LEU A 20 -0.37 -7.18 3.79
C LEU A 20 1.12 -7.47 3.59
N GLN A 21 1.79 -6.58 2.87
CA GLN A 21 3.19 -6.75 2.47
C GLN A 21 3.82 -5.41 2.17
N ALA A 22 5.13 -5.32 2.33
CA ALA A 22 5.93 -4.18 1.87
C ALA A 22 6.89 -4.64 0.79
N ARG A 23 7.25 -3.75 -0.13
CA ARG A 23 8.30 -4.00 -1.10
C ARG A 23 9.07 -2.76 -1.44
N ILE A 24 10.31 -2.95 -1.91
CA ILE A 24 11.10 -1.86 -2.44
C ILE A 24 10.82 -1.65 -3.92
N THR A 25 10.52 -0.42 -4.30
CA THR A 25 10.35 -0.01 -5.70
C THR A 25 11.21 1.20 -6.02
N LYS A 26 11.37 1.50 -7.31
CA LYS A 26 11.97 2.76 -7.74
C LYS A 26 10.90 3.84 -7.78
N ALA A 27 11.15 4.95 -7.09
CA ALA A 27 10.30 6.13 -7.13
C ALA A 27 10.25 6.69 -8.56
N ARG A 28 9.03 6.88 -9.07
CA ARG A 28 8.82 7.38 -10.45
C ARG A 28 9.49 8.74 -10.68
N LYS A 29 9.52 9.61 -9.65
CA LYS A 29 10.01 10.99 -9.76
C LYS A 29 11.51 11.15 -9.51
N SER A 30 12.13 10.29 -8.70
CA SER A 30 13.47 10.55 -8.16
C SER A 30 14.50 9.46 -8.52
N LYS A 31 14.10 8.36 -9.18
CA LYS A 31 14.93 7.15 -9.39
C LYS A 31 15.52 6.51 -8.12
N ARG A 32 15.31 7.12 -6.95
CA ARG A 32 15.62 6.58 -5.63
C ARG A 32 14.69 5.41 -5.29
N LYS A 33 15.15 4.56 -4.38
CA LYS A 33 14.32 3.51 -3.80
C LYS A 33 13.24 4.15 -2.92
N GLU A 34 12.06 3.55 -2.90
CA GLU A 34 10.97 3.90 -2.00
C GLU A 34 10.24 2.62 -1.55
N TRP A 35 9.75 2.63 -0.31
CA TRP A 35 8.84 1.60 0.18
C TRP A 35 7.45 1.78 -0.45
N ARG A 36 6.87 0.65 -0.85
CA ARG A 36 5.45 0.54 -1.15
C ARG A 36 4.83 -0.56 -0.32
N TYR A 37 3.59 -0.33 0.07
CA TYR A 37 2.84 -1.18 0.98
C TYR A 37 1.59 -1.66 0.26
N LEU A 38 1.34 -2.96 0.25
CA LEU A 38 0.09 -3.52 -0.25
C LEU A 38 -0.98 -3.36 0.82
N VAL A 39 -1.96 -2.53 0.53
CA VAL A 39 -3.03 -2.14 1.44
C VAL A 39 -4.23 -3.03 1.23
N LYS A 40 -4.76 -3.59 2.33
CA LYS A 40 -6.13 -4.08 2.38
C LYS A 40 -7.03 -2.93 2.81
N TRP A 41 -7.93 -2.54 1.94
CA TRP A 41 -8.90 -1.48 2.20
C TRP A 41 -10.10 -2.02 2.99
N ALA A 42 -10.57 -1.25 3.97
CA ALA A 42 -11.75 -1.60 4.76
C ALA A 42 -12.99 -1.66 3.88
N GLY A 43 -13.78 -2.73 4.01
CA GLY A 43 -15.01 -2.92 3.21
C GLY A 43 -14.79 -3.33 1.74
N PHE A 44 -13.54 -3.47 1.28
CA PHE A 44 -13.24 -3.94 -0.07
C PHE A 44 -12.62 -5.35 -0.07
N SER A 45 -12.92 -6.12 -1.12
CA SER A 45 -12.27 -7.41 -1.37
C SER A 45 -10.80 -7.24 -1.71
N ARG A 46 -10.01 -8.30 -1.49
CA ARG A 46 -8.56 -8.33 -1.77
C ARG A 46 -8.17 -7.99 -3.22
N GLU A 47 -9.11 -8.11 -4.15
CA GLU A 47 -8.92 -7.77 -5.57
C GLU A 47 -8.72 -6.27 -5.79
N HIS A 48 -9.13 -5.45 -4.82
CA HIS A 48 -8.93 -4.01 -4.78
C HIS A 48 -7.68 -3.61 -4.01
N ASN A 49 -6.92 -4.56 -3.47
CA ASN A 49 -5.67 -4.24 -2.79
C ASN A 49 -4.71 -3.54 -3.76
N SER A 50 -4.06 -2.50 -3.25
CA SER A 50 -3.21 -1.63 -4.06
C SER A 50 -1.89 -1.35 -3.36
N TRP A 51 -0.87 -1.02 -4.15
CA TRP A 51 0.45 -0.70 -3.64
C TRP A 51 0.59 0.80 -3.38
N GLU A 52 0.39 1.20 -2.14
CA GLU A 52 0.49 2.59 -1.72
C GLU A 52 1.91 2.96 -1.29
N PRO A 53 2.40 4.15 -1.66
CA PRO A 53 3.67 4.66 -1.17
C PRO A 53 3.56 5.11 0.29
N GLU A 54 4.69 5.11 1.01
CA GLU A 54 4.78 5.57 2.40
C GLU A 54 4.11 6.92 2.65
N ARG A 55 4.32 7.88 1.74
CA ARG A 55 3.73 9.23 1.80
C ARG A 55 2.20 9.26 1.91
N ASN A 56 1.51 8.21 1.48
CA ASN A 56 0.04 8.15 1.56
C ASN A 56 -0.44 7.91 2.99
N PHE A 57 0.38 7.25 3.81
CA PHE A 57 0.06 6.94 5.20
C PHE A 57 0.35 8.09 6.15
N ASN A 58 1.26 9.02 5.79
CA ASN A 58 1.56 10.20 6.62
C ASN A 58 0.34 11.09 6.86
N LYS A 59 -0.70 11.01 6.02
CA LYS A 59 -1.95 11.77 6.17
C LYS A 59 -2.98 11.05 7.04
N THR A 60 -2.83 9.74 7.25
CA THR A 60 -3.78 8.93 8.00
C THR A 60 -3.28 8.80 9.43
N SER A 61 -4.11 9.14 10.43
CA SER A 61 -3.73 9.27 11.86
C SER A 61 -3.28 7.98 12.56
N GLY A 62 -3.06 6.88 11.84
CA GLY A 62 -2.58 5.62 12.37
C GLY A 62 -1.17 5.31 11.84
N ASN A 63 -0.24 5.02 12.73
CA ASN A 63 1.10 4.49 12.40
C ASN A 63 1.01 3.04 11.90
N MET A 64 0.25 2.80 10.83
CA MET A 64 -0.03 1.48 10.27
C MET A 64 1.25 0.83 9.75
N ILE A 65 2.14 1.65 9.20
CA ILE A 65 3.48 1.25 8.77
C ILE A 65 4.27 0.72 9.97
N ASP A 66 4.24 1.39 11.12
CA ASP A 66 4.96 0.92 12.30
C ASP A 66 4.34 -0.37 12.86
N GLN A 67 3.02 -0.49 12.88
CA GLN A 67 2.35 -1.74 13.28
C GLN A 67 2.72 -2.91 12.36
N PHE A 68 2.90 -2.64 11.07
CA PHE A 68 3.37 -3.62 10.10
C PHE A 68 4.81 -4.03 10.41
N TRP A 69 5.73 -3.06 10.50
CA TRP A 69 7.15 -3.34 10.72
C TRP A 69 7.46 -3.93 12.10
N ALA A 70 6.66 -3.62 13.12
CA ALA A 70 6.74 -4.28 14.43
C ALA A 70 6.50 -5.81 14.35
N LYS A 71 5.84 -6.27 13.28
CA LYS A 71 5.59 -7.68 13.01
C LYS A 71 6.53 -8.25 11.95
N VAL A 72 7.34 -7.45 11.27
CA VAL A 72 8.24 -7.95 10.22
C VAL A 72 9.62 -8.20 10.81
N ASP A 73 10.17 -9.37 10.52
CA ASP A 73 11.56 -9.65 10.86
C ASP A 73 12.49 -9.06 9.79
N LEU A 74 13.22 -8.01 10.16
CA LEU A 74 14.24 -7.37 9.34
C LEU A 74 15.65 -7.90 9.61
N GLY A 75 15.82 -8.75 10.64
CA GLY A 75 17.12 -9.06 11.23
C GLY A 75 17.83 -7.78 11.69
N ASP A 76 19.13 -7.68 11.37
CA ASP A 76 19.96 -6.50 11.69
C ASP A 76 19.83 -5.33 10.69
N ARG A 77 18.85 -5.39 9.77
CA ARG A 77 18.67 -4.37 8.73
C ARG A 77 17.75 -3.24 9.20
N ASP A 78 18.15 -2.00 8.91
CA ASP A 78 17.34 -0.82 9.18
C ASP A 78 16.48 -0.48 7.95
N ARG A 79 15.15 -0.48 8.11
CA ARG A 79 14.19 -0.11 7.06
C ARG A 79 14.40 1.30 6.53
N THR A 80 14.93 2.23 7.32
CA THR A 80 15.20 3.61 6.90
C THR A 80 16.42 3.67 5.96
N ASN A 81 17.33 2.69 6.10
CA ASN A 81 18.50 2.55 5.25
C ASN A 81 18.18 1.70 4.00
N LEU A 82 17.47 2.30 3.05
CA LEU A 82 17.18 1.70 1.73
C LEU A 82 18.45 1.29 0.94
N GLY A 83 19.64 1.73 1.37
CA GLY A 83 20.93 1.30 0.83
C GLY A 83 21.21 -0.18 1.07
N GLN A 84 20.82 -0.70 2.25
CA GLN A 84 21.02 -2.10 2.64
C GLN A 84 20.24 -3.08 1.77
N PHE A 85 19.13 -2.62 1.17
CA PHE A 85 18.28 -3.44 0.32
C PHE A 85 18.60 -3.23 -1.15
N THR A 86 19.60 -3.93 -1.67
CA THR A 86 20.07 -3.79 -3.05
C THR A 86 19.05 -4.30 -4.09
N LYS A 87 18.15 -5.20 -3.69
CA LYS A 87 17.17 -5.85 -4.55
C LYS A 87 15.87 -5.05 -4.66
N ILE A 88 15.59 -4.53 -5.85
CA ILE A 88 14.27 -3.96 -6.17
C ILE A 88 13.25 -5.10 -6.29
N GLY A 89 12.08 -4.93 -5.70
CA GLY A 89 11.05 -5.96 -5.63
C GLY A 89 11.26 -6.99 -4.53
N GLU A 90 12.20 -6.77 -3.60
CA GLU A 90 12.26 -7.56 -2.36
C GLU A 90 11.00 -7.29 -1.55
N GLU A 91 10.27 -8.35 -1.22
CA GLU A 91 8.99 -8.29 -0.52
C GLU A 91 9.12 -8.79 0.93
N PHE A 92 8.40 -8.13 1.82
CA PHE A 92 8.42 -8.36 3.26
C PHE A 92 7.00 -8.61 3.74
N PHE A 93 6.85 -9.59 4.63
CA PHE A 93 5.57 -10.04 5.15
C PHE A 93 5.61 -10.02 6.68
N PRO A 94 4.50 -9.67 7.35
CA PRO A 94 4.44 -9.75 8.80
C PRO A 94 4.54 -11.23 9.23
N THR A 95 5.34 -11.49 10.27
CA THR A 95 5.62 -12.82 10.85
C THR A 95 4.36 -13.53 11.32
N ASN A 96 3.38 -12.77 11.81
CA ASN A 96 2.00 -13.23 11.93
C ASN A 96 1.39 -13.35 10.53
N ARG A 97 1.66 -14.49 9.88
CA ARG A 97 1.04 -14.85 8.60
C ARG A 97 -0.46 -14.60 8.75
N PRO A 98 -1.08 -13.70 7.94
CA PRO A 98 -2.52 -13.51 8.01
C PRO A 98 -3.19 -14.89 7.85
N PRO A 99 -4.27 -15.19 8.60
CA PRO A 99 -4.99 -16.45 8.46
C PRO A 99 -5.19 -16.74 6.98
N LYS A 100 -4.82 -17.94 6.52
CA LYS A 100 -5.07 -18.38 5.15
C LYS A 100 -6.59 -18.45 4.98
N ASP A 101 -7.25 -17.34 4.66
CA ASP A 101 -8.67 -17.34 4.39
C ASP A 101 -8.93 -18.22 3.17
N LYS A 102 -9.50 -19.39 3.45
CA LYS A 102 -10.03 -20.32 2.45
C LYS A 102 -10.90 -19.50 1.51
N LYS A 103 -10.54 -19.47 0.23
CA LYS A 103 -11.24 -18.77 -0.86
C LYS A 103 -12.76 -18.95 -0.71
N ARG A 104 -13.46 -17.99 -0.10
CA ARG A 104 -14.89 -17.81 -0.28
C ARG A 104 -15.07 -16.74 -1.35
N LYS A 105 -15.59 -17.18 -2.50
CA LYS A 105 -16.05 -16.29 -3.57
C LYS A 105 -17.31 -15.62 -3.02
N VAL A 106 -17.19 -14.37 -2.60
CA VAL A 106 -18.37 -13.53 -2.31
C VAL A 106 -18.44 -12.53 -3.45
N SER A 107 -19.41 -12.73 -4.31
CA SER A 107 -19.88 -11.76 -5.29
C SER A 107 -20.62 -10.67 -4.54
N VAL A 108 -20.07 -9.46 -4.51
CA VAL A 108 -20.83 -8.27 -4.09
C VAL A 108 -20.61 -7.16 -5.10
N GLU A 109 -21.73 -6.74 -5.66
CA GLU A 109 -21.91 -5.65 -6.60
C GLU A 109 -21.64 -4.29 -5.92
N ASN A 110 -21.07 -3.39 -6.72
CA ASN A 110 -21.24 -1.94 -6.63
C ASN A 110 -20.75 -1.21 -5.35
N VAL A 111 -19.45 -1.29 -5.05
CA VAL A 111 -18.74 -0.25 -4.27
C VAL A 111 -17.64 0.36 -5.11
N SER A 112 -17.69 1.69 -5.30
CA SER A 112 -16.72 2.46 -6.09
C SER A 112 -15.30 2.15 -5.65
N ALA A 113 -14.50 1.60 -6.57
CA ALA A 113 -13.18 1.05 -6.27
C ALA A 113 -12.21 2.09 -5.67
N PRO A 114 -11.33 1.70 -4.74
CA PRO A 114 -10.32 2.59 -4.19
C PRO A 114 -9.33 3.05 -5.28
N PRO A 115 -8.83 4.29 -5.21
CA PRO A 115 -8.14 4.94 -6.31
C PRO A 115 -6.66 4.59 -6.30
N SER A 116 -6.32 3.44 -6.88
CA SER A 116 -4.94 3.18 -7.32
C SER A 116 -4.78 1.92 -8.17
N LYS A 117 -5.84 1.43 -8.82
CA LYS A 117 -5.66 0.73 -10.10
C LYS A 117 -5.55 1.77 -11.20
N ILE A 118 -4.35 2.35 -11.35
CA ILE A 118 -3.96 2.90 -12.65
C ILE A 118 -3.89 1.69 -13.58
N GLN A 119 -5.00 1.41 -14.26
CA GLN A 119 -5.01 0.61 -15.48
C GLN A 119 -4.11 1.36 -16.47
N LYS A 120 -3.07 0.66 -16.92
CA LYS A 120 -2.15 1.17 -17.93
C LYS A 120 -2.74 0.95 -19.31
#